data_AF-A0A955AIK8-F1
#
_entry.id   AF-A0A955AIK8-F1
#
_cell.length_a   1.000
_cell.length_b   1.000
_cell.length_c   1.000
_cell.angle_alpha   90.00
_cell.angle_beta   90.00
_cell.angle_gamma   90.00
#
_symmetry.space_group_name_H-M   'P 1'
#
loop_
_entity.id
_entity.type
_entity.pdbx_description
1 polymer ?
#
loop_
_entity_poly.entity_id
_entity_poly.type
_entity_poly.pdbx_seq_one_letter_code
_entity_poly.pdbx_strand_id
1 'polypeptide(L)'
;MNEHFQQFLLHVLIQLSVIILASRIGAWVFGKLGQPQVVGEIIAGLALGPSVLGRFAPHAVGYLFPEDANIVFRVLSELGLVLLMFLIGLEFDFSHLRHVGKTASGVAAAGIGLPFVLGSILAAWLHPMVAADTNRIGFVLILAVALSITAIPILGRIM
;
A
#
# COMPACT_ATOMS: atom_id res chain seq x y z
N MET A 1 14.35 30.94 14.65
CA MET A 1 14.54 29.87 13.64
C MET A 1 14.43 28.47 14.26
N ASN A 2 14.89 28.25 15.50
CA ASN A 2 14.86 26.92 16.13
C ASN A 2 13.45 26.44 16.59
N GLU A 3 12.55 27.34 16.99
CA GLU A 3 11.26 26.93 17.56
C GLU A 3 10.28 26.33 16.55
N HIS A 4 10.18 26.89 15.34
CA HIS A 4 9.33 26.32 14.28
C HIS A 4 9.80 24.92 13.84
N PHE A 5 11.12 24.72 13.77
CA PHE A 5 11.70 23.42 13.44
C PHE A 5 11.43 22.40 14.56
N GLN A 6 11.54 22.80 15.83
CA GLN A 6 11.20 21.94 16.97
C GLN A 6 9.72 21.57 17.01
N GLN A 7 8.82 22.51 16.74
CA GLN A 7 7.38 22.24 16.66
C GLN A 7 7.07 21.25 15.52
N PHE A 8 7.68 21.44 14.36
CA PHE A 8 7.55 20.51 13.23
C PHE A 8 8.04 19.11 13.59
N LEU A 9 9.25 18.99 14.16
CA LEU A 9 9.80 17.70 14.59
C LEU A 9 8.91 17.00 15.63
N LEU A 10 8.44 17.73 16.64
CA LEU A 10 7.57 17.20 17.68
C LEU A 10 6.25 16.69 17.07
N HIS A 11 5.72 17.42 16.10
CA HIS A 11 4.52 17.02 15.37
C HIS A 11 4.73 15.71 14.59
N VAL A 12 5.83 15.59 13.83
CA VAL A 12 6.20 14.38 13.09
C VAL A 12 6.40 13.18 14.02
N LEU A 13 7.01 13.38 15.19
CA LEU A 13 7.20 12.33 16.18
C LEU A 13 5.87 11.86 16.78
N ILE A 14 4.93 12.77 17.07
CA ILE A 14 3.58 12.40 17.52
C ILE A 14 2.86 11.60 16.45
N GLN A 15 2.91 12.06 15.19
CA GLN A 15 2.31 11.35 14.06
C GLN A 15 2.86 9.94 13.89
N LEU A 16 4.18 9.80 13.90
CA LEU A 16 4.84 8.50 13.80
C LEU A 16 4.43 7.60 14.97
N SER A 17 4.36 8.15 16.17
CA SER A 17 3.92 7.41 17.36
C SER A 17 2.48 6.91 17.21
N VAL A 18 1.57 7.76 16.74
CA VAL A 18 0.16 7.39 16.48
C VAL A 18 0.06 6.32 15.41
N ILE A 19 0.77 6.46 14.29
CA ILE A 19 0.80 5.48 13.19
C ILE A 19 1.31 4.13 13.70
N ILE A 20 2.44 4.12 14.42
CA ILE A 20 3.04 2.88 14.96
C ILE A 20 2.13 2.23 16.02
N LEU A 21 1.53 3.00 16.92
CA LEU A 21 0.61 2.45 17.92
C LEU A 21 -0.61 1.82 17.25
N ALA A 22 -1.25 2.55 16.33
CA ALA A 22 -2.44 2.07 15.64
C ALA A 22 -2.13 0.84 14.80
N SER A 23 -1.01 0.84 14.06
CA SER A 23 -0.59 -0.31 13.26
C SER A 23 -0.30 -1.52 14.15
N ARG A 24 0.34 -1.34 15.31
CA ARG A 24 0.63 -2.43 16.24
C ARG A 24 -0.61 -3.00 16.91
N ILE A 25 -1.56 -2.14 17.28
CA ILE A 25 -2.87 -2.56 17.79
C ILE A 25 -3.61 -3.34 16.70
N GLY A 26 -3.66 -2.82 15.48
CA GLY A 26 -4.29 -3.49 14.33
C GLY A 26 -3.68 -4.86 14.07
N ALA A 27 -2.35 -4.94 13.97
CA ALA A 27 -1.61 -6.19 13.80
C ALA A 27 -1.92 -7.21 14.92
N TRP A 28 -1.98 -6.75 16.17
CA TRP A 28 -2.30 -7.61 17.32
C TRP A 28 -3.73 -8.12 17.30
N VAL A 29 -4.71 -7.24 17.03
CA VAL A 29 -6.13 -7.62 16.93
C VAL A 29 -6.33 -8.62 15.80
N PHE A 30 -5.81 -8.34 14.61
CA PHE A 30 -5.96 -9.22 13.45
C PHE A 30 -5.18 -10.53 13.60
N GLY A 31 -4.02 -10.48 14.24
CA GLY A 31 -3.26 -11.69 14.61
C GLY A 31 -4.07 -12.61 15.53
N LYS A 32 -4.81 -12.05 16.50
CA LYS A 32 -5.72 -12.83 17.36
C LYS A 32 -6.92 -13.43 16.60
N LEU A 33 -7.33 -12.81 15.51
CA LEU A 33 -8.41 -13.30 14.64
C LEU A 33 -7.91 -14.32 13.60
N GLY A 34 -6.63 -14.70 13.63
CA GLY A 34 -6.03 -15.62 12.66
C GLY A 34 -5.74 -15.01 11.30
N GLN A 35 -5.77 -13.69 11.18
CA GLN A 35 -5.44 -12.96 9.95
C GLN A 35 -3.95 -12.58 9.93
N PRO A 36 -3.32 -12.46 8.75
CA PRO A 36 -1.97 -11.93 8.64
C PRO A 36 -1.87 -10.53 9.26
N GLN A 37 -0.83 -10.27 10.04
CA GLN A 37 -0.65 -9.00 10.76
C GLN A 37 -0.71 -7.76 9.84
N VAL A 38 -0.19 -7.90 8.61
CA VAL A 38 -0.19 -6.84 7.59
C VAL A 38 -1.61 -6.36 7.26
N VAL A 39 -2.62 -7.24 7.31
CA VAL A 39 -4.02 -6.84 7.09
C VAL A 39 -4.47 -5.85 8.16
N GLY A 40 -4.14 -6.11 9.43
CA GLY A 40 -4.47 -5.22 10.53
C GLY A 40 -3.79 -3.86 10.43
N GLU A 41 -2.57 -3.81 9.90
CA GLU A 41 -1.83 -2.56 9.68
C GLU A 41 -2.43 -1.72 8.56
N ILE A 42 -2.81 -2.35 7.44
CA ILE A 42 -3.50 -1.67 6.32
C ILE A 42 -4.83 -1.09 6.80
N ILE A 43 -5.61 -1.86 7.55
CA ILE A 43 -6.90 -1.41 8.09
C ILE A 43 -6.70 -0.27 9.11
N ALA A 44 -5.68 -0.35 9.97
CA ALA A 44 -5.35 0.74 10.89
C ALA A 44 -4.98 2.03 10.15
N GLY A 45 -4.20 1.94 9.07
CA GLY A 45 -3.87 3.08 8.21
C GLY A 45 -5.11 3.68 7.53
N LEU A 46 -5.99 2.84 6.97
CA LEU A 46 -7.26 3.27 6.39
C LEU A 46 -8.17 3.94 7.43
N ALA A 47 -8.17 3.40 8.66
CA ALA A 47 -8.95 3.93 9.77
C ALA A 47 -8.46 5.30 10.21
N LEU A 48 -7.15 5.50 10.33
CA LEU A 48 -6.54 6.80 10.68
C LEU A 48 -6.62 7.83 9.54
N GLY A 49 -6.76 7.37 8.30
CA GLY A 49 -6.84 8.22 7.12
C GLY A 49 -8.17 8.97 6.98
N PRO A 50 -8.30 9.79 5.92
CA PRO A 50 -9.50 10.59 5.66
C PRO A 50 -10.74 9.73 5.38
N SER A 51 -10.57 8.47 4.94
CA SER A 51 -11.65 7.56 4.59
C SER A 51 -12.57 7.21 5.76
N VAL A 52 -12.01 7.09 6.97
CA VAL A 52 -12.77 6.74 8.17
C VAL A 52 -12.69 7.87 9.19
N LEU A 53 -11.51 8.14 9.76
CA LEU A 53 -11.37 9.20 10.77
C LEU A 53 -11.72 10.58 10.20
N GLY A 54 -11.44 10.83 8.92
CA GLY A 54 -11.81 12.09 8.27
C GLY A 54 -13.31 12.30 8.15
N ARG A 55 -14.11 11.22 8.14
CA ARG A 55 -15.58 11.29 8.09
C ARG A 55 -16.19 11.54 9.47
N PHE A 56 -15.60 11.01 10.54
CA PHE A 56 -16.11 11.13 11.90
C PHE A 56 -15.51 12.31 12.68
N ALA A 57 -14.26 12.66 12.41
CA ALA A 57 -13.51 13.70 13.10
C ALA A 57 -12.55 14.44 12.13
N PRO A 58 -13.07 15.20 11.16
CA PRO A 58 -12.27 15.90 10.15
C PRO A 58 -11.24 16.86 10.76
N HIS A 59 -11.61 17.55 11.85
CA HIS A 59 -10.69 18.44 12.57
C HIS A 59 -9.53 17.69 13.22
N ALA A 60 -9.76 16.46 13.70
CA ALA A 60 -8.70 15.64 14.29
C ALA A 60 -7.71 15.18 13.22
N VAL A 61 -8.19 14.78 12.03
CA VAL A 61 -7.33 14.42 10.89
C VAL A 61 -6.53 15.62 10.40
N GLY A 62 -7.16 16.79 10.24
CA GLY A 62 -6.46 18.00 9.80
C GLY A 62 -5.38 18.48 10.78
N TYR A 63 -5.61 18.27 12.09
CA TYR A 63 -4.60 18.55 13.11
C TYR A 63 -3.52 17.47 13.16
N LEU A 64 -3.87 16.20 13.06
CA LEU A 64 -2.92 15.08 13.16
C LEU A 64 -2.13 14.85 11.89
N PHE A 65 -2.63 15.18 10.69
CA PHE A 65 -2.00 14.88 9.40
C PHE A 65 -2.05 16.09 8.44
N PRO A 66 -1.39 17.21 8.77
CA PRO A 66 -1.27 18.35 7.85
C PRO A 66 -0.44 17.99 6.61
N GLU A 67 -0.74 18.64 5.49
CA GLU A 67 -0.14 18.33 4.18
C GLU A 67 1.40 18.41 4.17
N ASP A 68 1.98 19.35 4.93
CA ASP A 68 3.43 19.52 5.01
C ASP A 68 4.14 18.31 5.63
N ALA A 69 3.50 17.60 6.56
CA ALA A 69 4.06 16.40 7.17
C ALA A 69 3.92 15.17 6.26
N ASN A 70 2.94 15.15 5.36
CA ASN A 70 2.69 14.04 4.44
C ASN A 70 3.88 13.80 3.50
N ILE A 71 4.64 14.86 3.14
CA ILE A 71 5.80 14.70 2.27
C ILE A 71 6.91 13.88 2.94
N VAL A 72 7.13 14.08 4.24
CA VAL A 72 8.13 13.34 5.03
C VAL A 72 7.75 11.87 5.08
N PHE A 73 6.49 11.55 5.42
CA PHE A 73 6.04 10.16 5.45
C PHE A 73 6.01 9.50 4.08
N ARG A 74 5.72 10.25 3.01
CA ARG A 74 5.80 9.73 1.64
C ARG A 74 7.23 9.29 1.31
N VAL A 75 8.21 10.17 1.53
CA VAL A 75 9.62 9.85 1.29
C VAL A 75 10.07 8.68 2.17
N LEU A 76 9.73 8.68 3.46
CA LEU A 76 10.06 7.58 4.37
C LEU A 76 9.42 6.25 3.93
N SER A 77 8.18 6.28 3.45
CA SER A 77 7.47 5.07 2.99
C SER A 77 8.05 4.53 1.68
N GLU A 78 8.38 5.41 0.74
CA GLU A 78 9.03 5.04 -0.52
C GLU A 78 10.42 4.46 -0.25
N LEU A 79 11.22 5.09 0.62
CA LEU A 79 12.52 4.56 1.04
C LEU A 79 12.38 3.22 1.75
N GLY A 80 11.45 3.10 2.70
CA GLY A 80 11.18 1.85 3.41
C GLY A 80 10.78 0.70 2.46
N LEU A 81 9.94 1.00 1.46
CA LEU A 81 9.54 0.03 0.44
C LEU A 81 10.73 -0.41 -0.43
N VAL A 82 11.57 0.53 -0.87
CA VAL A 82 12.78 0.22 -1.64
C VAL A 82 13.74 -0.64 -0.84
N LEU A 83 13.99 -0.30 0.43
CA LEU A 83 14.84 -1.09 1.33
C LEU A 83 14.27 -2.50 1.56
N LEU A 84 12.95 -2.61 1.73
CA LEU A 84 12.27 -3.90 1.88
C LEU A 84 12.41 -4.76 0.61
N MET A 85 12.16 -4.18 -0.57
CA MET A 85 12.33 -4.88 -1.86
C MET A 85 13.78 -5.30 -2.08
N PHE A 86 14.74 -4.48 -1.68
CA PHE A 86 16.16 -4.81 -1.74
C PHE A 86 16.50 -5.99 -0.84
N LEU A 87 16.02 -5.99 0.42
CA LEU A 87 16.24 -7.10 1.35
C LEU A 87 15.65 -8.42 0.83
N ILE A 88 14.41 -8.38 0.31
CA ILE A 88 13.77 -9.55 -0.29
C ILE A 88 14.58 -10.06 -1.49
N GLY A 89 15.14 -9.15 -2.29
CA GLY A 89 16.01 -9.51 -3.41
C GLY A 89 17.33 -10.17 -2.96
N LEU A 90 17.88 -9.78 -1.81
CA LEU A 90 19.08 -10.40 -1.22
C LEU A 90 18.82 -11.80 -0.66
N GLU A 91 17.63 -12.03 -0.13
CA GLU A 91 17.22 -13.33 0.44
C GLU A 91 16.73 -14.31 -0.64
N PHE A 92 16.40 -13.82 -1.83
CA PHE A 92 15.88 -14.64 -2.92
C PHE A 92 16.96 -15.52 -3.57
N ASP A 93 16.79 -16.84 -3.49
CA ASP A 93 17.66 -17.80 -4.17
C ASP A 93 17.20 -18.09 -5.60
N PHE A 94 17.89 -17.50 -6.58
CA PHE A 94 17.63 -17.68 -8.00
C PHE A 94 18.01 -19.07 -8.56
N SER A 95 18.74 -19.90 -7.80
CA SER A 95 19.21 -21.20 -8.29
C SER A 95 18.07 -22.20 -8.53
N HIS A 96 17.03 -22.14 -7.68
CA HIS A 96 15.83 -22.94 -7.80
C HIS A 96 14.98 -22.54 -9.00
N LEU A 97 14.95 -21.23 -9.34
CA LEU A 97 14.14 -20.70 -10.44
C LEU A 97 14.59 -21.23 -11.81
N ARG A 98 15.89 -21.51 -12.01
CA ARG A 98 16.41 -22.05 -13.27
C ARG A 98 15.83 -23.43 -13.61
N HIS A 99 15.56 -24.26 -12.60
CA HIS A 99 15.07 -25.63 -12.80
C HIS A 99 13.58 -25.68 -13.14
N VAL A 100 12.79 -24.73 -12.64
CA VAL A 100 11.34 -24.62 -12.91
C VAL A 100 10.98 -23.51 -13.89
N GLY A 101 11.96 -22.89 -14.55
CA GLY A 101 11.79 -21.63 -15.28
C GLY A 101 10.72 -21.62 -16.36
N LYS A 102 10.53 -22.73 -17.09
CA LYS A 102 9.48 -22.82 -18.13
C LYS A 102 8.08 -22.80 -17.52
N THR A 103 7.86 -23.61 -16.48
CA THR A 103 6.59 -23.64 -15.74
C THR A 103 6.34 -22.31 -15.03
N ALA A 104 7.37 -21.76 -14.37
CA ALA A 104 7.31 -20.49 -13.67
C ALA A 104 6.96 -19.33 -14.63
N SER A 105 7.52 -19.32 -15.84
CA SER A 105 7.19 -18.30 -16.85
C SER A 105 5.74 -18.38 -17.31
N GLY A 106 5.21 -19.60 -17.52
CA GLY A 106 3.81 -19.80 -17.87
C GLY A 106 2.86 -19.34 -16.75
N VAL A 107 3.18 -19.68 -15.50
CA VAL A 107 2.42 -19.24 -14.32
C VAL A 107 2.47 -17.72 -14.16
N ALA A 108 3.63 -17.09 -14.35
CA ALA A 108 3.79 -15.64 -14.27
C ALA A 108 3.01 -14.94 -15.40
N ALA A 109 3.11 -15.42 -16.63
CA ALA A 109 2.39 -14.86 -17.77
C ALA A 109 0.88 -14.97 -17.58
N ALA A 110 0.38 -16.11 -17.09
CA ALA A 110 -1.04 -16.29 -16.78
C ALA A 110 -1.46 -15.42 -15.58
N GLY A 111 -0.64 -15.35 -14.52
CA GLY A 111 -0.90 -14.58 -13.31
C GLY A 111 -0.91 -13.07 -13.52
N ILE A 112 -0.27 -12.56 -14.57
CA ILE A 112 -0.31 -11.15 -14.99
C ILE A 112 -1.39 -10.97 -16.07
N GLY A 113 -1.34 -11.76 -17.13
CA GLY A 113 -2.21 -11.62 -18.29
C GLY A 113 -3.69 -11.80 -17.97
N LEU A 114 -4.05 -12.79 -17.13
CA LEU A 114 -5.44 -13.05 -16.80
C LEU A 114 -6.08 -11.92 -15.97
N PRO A 115 -5.50 -11.48 -14.83
CA PRO A 115 -6.02 -10.32 -14.10
C PRO A 115 -5.99 -9.03 -14.91
N PHE A 116 -5.00 -8.85 -15.79
CA PHE A 116 -4.96 -7.68 -16.68
C PHE A 116 -6.15 -7.65 -17.65
N VAL A 117 -6.46 -8.78 -18.30
CA VAL A 117 -7.60 -8.87 -19.22
C VAL A 117 -8.92 -8.70 -18.47
N LEU A 118 -9.09 -9.41 -17.35
CA LEU A 118 -10.30 -9.30 -16.53
C LEU A 118 -10.48 -7.88 -15.97
N GLY A 119 -9.40 -7.27 -15.49
CA GLY A 119 -9.38 -5.89 -15.02
C GLY A 119 -9.70 -4.89 -16.12
N SER A 120 -9.22 -5.12 -17.35
CA SER A 120 -9.56 -4.28 -18.52
C SER A 120 -11.04 -4.36 -18.88
N ILE A 121 -11.62 -5.56 -18.89
CA ILE A 121 -13.04 -5.78 -19.14
C ILE A 121 -13.88 -5.10 -18.06
N LEU A 122 -13.54 -5.34 -16.78
CA LEU A 122 -14.21 -4.72 -15.64
C LEU A 122 -14.14 -3.19 -15.72
N ALA A 123 -12.96 -2.63 -16.03
CA ALA A 123 -12.78 -1.19 -16.15
C ALA A 123 -13.60 -0.59 -17.29
N ALA A 124 -13.66 -1.26 -18.44
CA ALA A 124 -14.45 -0.81 -19.57
C ALA A 124 -15.95 -0.81 -19.27
N TRP A 125 -16.41 -1.74 -18.43
CA TRP A 125 -17.79 -1.80 -17.95
C TRP A 125 -18.09 -0.73 -16.89
N LEU A 126 -17.14 -0.47 -15.99
CA LEU A 126 -17.30 0.48 -14.88
C LEU A 126 -17.14 1.95 -15.31
N HIS A 127 -16.35 2.20 -16.36
CA HIS A 127 -16.04 3.55 -16.87
C HIS A 127 -17.29 4.45 -17.05
N PRO A 128 -18.36 4.04 -17.75
CA PRO A 128 -19.54 4.89 -17.92
C PRO A 128 -20.30 5.18 -16.62
N MET A 129 -20.14 4.37 -15.56
CA MET A 129 -20.84 4.53 -14.29
C MET A 129 -20.08 5.40 -13.29
N VAL A 130 -18.74 5.33 -13.31
CA VAL A 130 -17.89 5.90 -12.25
C VAL A 130 -16.93 6.98 -12.75
N ALA A 131 -16.59 6.96 -14.04
CA ALA A 131 -15.52 7.79 -14.61
C ALA A 131 -15.87 8.33 -16.00
N ALA A 132 -17.16 8.62 -16.25
CA ALA A 132 -17.66 9.03 -17.56
C ALA A 132 -16.93 10.27 -18.12
N ASP A 133 -16.52 11.19 -17.23
CA ASP A 133 -15.83 12.44 -17.60
C ASP A 133 -14.31 12.28 -17.80
N THR A 134 -13.76 11.07 -17.61
CA THR A 134 -12.31 10.82 -17.68
C THR A 134 -11.91 10.03 -18.92
N ASN A 135 -10.64 10.12 -19.32
CA ASN A 135 -10.12 9.36 -20.45
C ASN A 135 -10.28 7.85 -20.21
N ARG A 136 -11.09 7.22 -21.07
CA ARG A 136 -11.42 5.79 -20.99
C ARG A 136 -10.19 4.88 -21.02
N ILE A 137 -9.23 5.18 -21.89
CA ILE A 137 -8.01 4.37 -22.03
C ILE A 137 -7.17 4.48 -20.75
N GLY A 138 -7.01 5.70 -20.22
CA GLY A 138 -6.29 5.92 -18.96
C GLY A 138 -6.93 5.17 -17.79
N PHE A 139 -8.26 5.25 -17.65
CA PHE A 139 -9.00 4.54 -16.60
C PHE A 139 -8.83 3.02 -16.71
N VAL A 140 -8.99 2.47 -17.92
CA VAL A 140 -8.84 1.04 -18.19
C VAL A 140 -7.44 0.55 -17.87
N LEU A 141 -6.42 1.24 -18.35
CA LEU A 141 -5.03 0.85 -18.13
C LEU A 141 -4.65 0.92 -16.65
N ILE A 142 -5.06 1.97 -15.92
CA ILE A 142 -4.78 2.09 -14.49
C ILE A 142 -5.39 0.91 -13.73
N LEU A 143 -6.67 0.62 -13.97
CA LEU A 143 -7.35 -0.45 -13.22
C LEU A 143 -6.81 -1.84 -13.60
N ALA A 144 -6.55 -2.09 -14.89
CA ALA A 144 -5.99 -3.34 -15.37
C ALA A 144 -4.59 -3.61 -14.79
N VAL A 145 -3.72 -2.60 -14.79
CA VAL A 145 -2.37 -2.70 -14.22
C VAL A 145 -2.45 -2.86 -12.69
N ALA A 146 -3.29 -2.09 -12.01
CA ALA A 146 -3.44 -2.17 -10.56
C ALA A 146 -3.90 -3.56 -10.10
N LEU A 147 -4.81 -4.20 -10.83
CA LEU A 147 -5.28 -5.56 -10.53
C LEU A 147 -4.29 -6.66 -10.94
N SER A 148 -3.34 -6.36 -11.82
CA SER A 148 -2.36 -7.30 -12.34
C SER A 148 -1.04 -7.31 -11.58
N ILE A 149 -0.71 -6.26 -10.83
CA ILE A 149 0.53 -6.19 -10.04
C ILE A 149 0.35 -6.97 -8.74
N THR A 150 1.30 -7.87 -8.45
CA THR A 150 1.35 -8.59 -7.18
C THR A 150 2.19 -7.84 -6.15
N ALA A 151 1.80 -7.89 -4.87
CA ALA A 151 2.54 -7.28 -3.78
C ALA A 151 3.60 -8.23 -3.21
N ILE A 152 4.68 -8.48 -3.97
CA ILE A 152 5.84 -9.27 -3.52
C ILE A 152 6.39 -8.82 -2.16
N PRO A 153 6.52 -7.50 -1.86
CA PRO A 153 7.03 -7.05 -0.57
C PRO A 153 6.24 -7.55 0.63
N ILE A 154 4.93 -7.68 0.47
CA ILE A 154 4.04 -8.16 1.52
C ILE A 154 4.20 -9.67 1.70
N LEU A 155 4.26 -10.42 0.60
CA LEU A 155 4.48 -11.86 0.62
C LEU A 155 5.79 -12.23 1.33
N GLY A 156 6.89 -11.54 0.99
CA GLY A 156 8.19 -11.77 1.62
C GLY A 156 8.23 -11.44 3.11
N ARG A 157 7.29 -10.63 3.62
CA ARG A 157 7.18 -10.32 5.05
C ARG A 157 6.37 -11.34 5.84
N ILE A 158 5.48 -12.09 5.19
CA ILE A 158 4.57 -13.04 5.86
C ILE A 158 5.02 -14.50 5.76
N MET A 159 5.91 -14.81 4.80
CA MET A 159 6.53 -16.13 4.60
C MET A 159 7.79 -16.26 5.45
#